data_AF-A0A0C9U2K1-F1
#
_entry.id   AF-A0A0C9U2K1-F1
#
_cell.length_a   1.000
_cell.length_b   1.000
_cell.length_c   1.000
_cell.angle_alpha   90.00
_cell.angle_beta   90.00
_cell.angle_gamma   90.00
#
_symmetry.space_group_name_H-M   'P 1'
#
loop_
_entity.id
_entity.type
_entity.pdbx_description
1 polymer ?
#
loop_
_entity_poly.entity_id
_entity_poly.type
_entity_poly.pdbx_seq_one_letter_code
_entity_poly.pdbx_strand_id
1 'polypeptide(L)' 'MFAQQAQDYLSVVSACAAVKRCVSVTTWGIMDNHSWIVGKDVLPWTGTGEAKPAATAIVQAFEAAK' A
#
# COMPACT_ATOMS: atom_id res chain seq x y z
N MET A 1 4.69 -13.27 -4.97
CA MET A 1 4.30 -12.78 -3.63
C MET A 1 3.80 -11.33 -3.67
N PHE A 2 4.51 -10.40 -4.31
CA PHE A 2 4.07 -8.99 -4.39
C PHE A 2 2.81 -8.73 -5.22
N ALA A 3 2.43 -9.63 -6.15
CA ALA A 3 1.19 -9.50 -6.90
C ALA A 3 -0.04 -9.56 -5.97
N GLN A 4 -0.07 -10.51 -5.02
CA GLN A 4 -1.16 -10.59 -4.05
C GLN A 4 -1.16 -9.38 -3.11
N GLN A 5 0.01 -9.00 -2.60
CA GLN A 5 0.15 -7.79 -1.77
C GLN A 5 -0.39 -6.54 -2.48
N ALA A 6 -0.13 -6.38 -3.78
CA ALA A 6 -0.70 -5.27 -4.56
C ALA A 6 -2.23 -5.33 -4.63
N GLN A 7 -2.82 -6.52 -4.81
CA GLN A 7 -4.27 -6.69 -4.75
C GLN A 7 -4.85 -6.36 -3.37
N ASP A 8 -4.14 -6.72 -2.30
CA ASP A 8 -4.57 -6.44 -0.94
C ASP A 8 -4.56 -4.91 -0.67
N TYR A 9 -3.48 -4.22 -1.05
CA TYR A 9 -3.42 -2.75 -0.96
C TYR A 9 -4.49 -2.08 -1.83
N LEU A 10 -4.69 -2.53 -3.07
CA LEU A 10 -5.73 -2.03 -3.96
C LEU A 10 -7.11 -2.16 -3.31
N SER A 11 -7.42 -3.34 -2.76
CA SER A 11 -8.71 -3.64 -2.13
C SER A 11 -8.98 -2.72 -0.92
N VAL A 12 -8.02 -2.62 0.01
CA VAL A 12 -8.18 -1.81 1.23
C VAL A 12 -8.30 -0.32 0.91
N VAL A 13 -7.46 0.21 0.03
CA VAL A 13 -7.50 1.64 -0.33
C VAL A 13 -8.78 1.95 -1.11
N SER A 14 -9.20 1.08 -2.03
CA SER A 14 -10.47 1.26 -2.75
C SER A 14 -11.67 1.24 -1.82
N ALA A 15 -11.66 0.38 -0.79
CA ALA A 15 -12.71 0.33 0.21
C ALA A 15 -12.82 1.64 1.01
N CYS A 16 -11.70 2.24 1.40
CA CYS A 16 -11.70 3.57 2.01
C CYS A 16 -12.23 4.63 1.03
N ALA A 17 -11.71 4.65 -0.20
CA ALA A 17 -12.07 5.65 -1.20
C ALA A 17 -13.56 5.62 -1.58
N ALA A 18 -14.22 4.47 -1.51
CA ALA A 18 -15.66 4.33 -1.73
C ALA A 18 -16.54 4.89 -0.58
N VAL A 19 -15.95 5.22 0.58
CA VAL A 19 -16.68 5.68 1.77
C VAL A 19 -16.42 7.18 1.99
N LYS A 20 -17.45 8.02 1.80
CA LYS A 20 -17.35 9.49 1.97
C LYS A 20 -16.75 9.97 3.30
N ARG A 21 -16.88 9.18 4.38
CA ARG A 21 -16.34 9.51 5.72
C ARG A 21 -14.93 8.98 5.96
N CYS A 22 -14.38 8.17 5.06
CA CYS A 22 -12.98 7.74 5.13
C CYS A 22 -12.12 8.81 4.45
N VAL A 23 -11.37 9.56 5.25
CA VAL A 23 -10.63 10.75 4.77
C VAL A 23 -9.16 10.50 4.51
N SER A 24 -8.62 9.36 4.97
CA SER A 24 -7.20 9.05 4.85
C SER A 24 -6.91 7.57 5.09
N VAL A 25 -5.80 7.09 4.53
CA VAL A 25 -5.18 5.79 4.84
C VAL A 25 -3.74 6.05 5.27
N THR A 26 -3.27 5.36 6.31
CA THR A 26 -1.89 5.48 6.82
C THR A 26 -1.23 4.11 6.88
N THR A 27 -0.05 3.97 6.28
CA THR A 27 0.79 2.77 6.44
C THR A 27 1.63 2.89 7.70
N TRP A 28 1.92 1.74 8.34
CA TRP A 28 2.81 1.70 9.50
C TRP A 28 4.28 1.54 9.08
N GLY A 29 4.77 2.53 8.32
CA GLY A 29 6.10 2.53 7.70
C GLY A 29 6.07 2.79 6.18
N ILE A 30 7.25 2.90 5.58
CA ILE A 30 7.43 3.15 4.13
C ILE A 30 8.27 2.05 3.46
N MET A 31 9.52 1.86 3.91
CA MET A 31 10.46 0.89 3.34
C MET A 31 10.55 -0.38 4.20
N ASP A 32 10.63 -1.54 3.56
CA ASP A 32 10.64 -2.86 4.21
C ASP A 32 11.68 -3.00 5.34
N ASN A 33 12.88 -2.44 5.17
CA ASN A 33 13.96 -2.48 6.17
C ASN A 33 13.72 -1.66 7.44
N HIS A 34 12.71 -0.78 7.45
CA HIS A 34 12.30 0.00 8.62
C HIS A 34 10.99 -0.51 9.22
N SER A 35 10.45 -1.62 8.72
CA SER A 35 9.24 -2.23 9.27
C SER A 35 9.51 -2.79 10.67
N TRP A 36 8.55 -2.60 11.57
CA TRP A 36 8.51 -3.30 12.86
C TRP A 36 8.33 -4.83 12.71
N ILE A 37 7.84 -5.29 11.56
CA ILE A 37 7.75 -6.71 11.22
C ILE A 37 9.08 -7.14 10.59
N VAL A 38 9.97 -7.66 11.43
CA VAL A 38 11.33 -8.04 11.06
C VAL A 38 11.35 -9.24 10.09
N GLY A 39 12.19 -9.16 9.05
CA GLY A 39 12.43 -10.27 8.11
C GLY A 39 11.31 -10.51 7.09
N LYS A 40 10.44 -9.51 6.86
CA LYS A 40 9.31 -9.58 5.92
C LYS A 40 9.22 -8.32 5.06
N ASP A 41 8.79 -8.49 3.82
CA ASP A 41 8.61 -7.41 2.84
C ASP A 41 7.16 -6.90 2.81
N VAL A 42 6.71 -6.24 3.88
CA VAL A 42 5.29 -5.90 4.14
C VAL A 42 4.87 -4.50 3.69
N LEU A 43 5.81 -3.61 3.39
CA LEU A 43 5.55 -2.20 3.07
C LEU A 43 5.58 -1.95 1.55
N PRO A 44 5.13 -0.77 1.06
CA PRO A 44 5.03 -0.53 -0.38
C PRO A 44 6.36 -0.22 -1.09
N TRP A 45 7.46 -0.02 -0.36
CA TRP A 45 8.81 0.18 -0.91
C TRP A 45 9.79 -0.89 -0.43
N THR A 46 10.71 -1.29 -1.31
CA THR A 46 11.82 -2.20 -0.96
C THR A 46 12.76 -1.55 0.07
N GLY A 47 13.63 -2.33 0.71
CA GLY A 47 14.63 -1.80 1.63
C GLY A 47 15.68 -0.88 0.98
N THR A 48 15.81 -0.92 -0.35
CA THR A 48 16.67 -0.04 -1.16
C THR A 48 15.91 1.17 -1.72
N GLY A 49 14.61 1.29 -1.45
CA GLY A 49 13.79 2.44 -1.81
C GLY A 49 13.09 2.33 -3.18
N GLU A 50 13.16 1.20 -3.88
CA GLU A 50 12.37 1.02 -5.10
C GLU A 50 10.89 0.80 -4.77
N ALA A 51 10.01 1.33 -5.61
CA ALA A 51 8.58 1.12 -5.48
C ALA A 51 8.22 -0.34 -5.80
N LYS A 52 7.42 -0.97 -4.93
CA LYS A 52 6.83 -2.29 -5.18
C LYS A 52 5.49 -2.13 -5.93
N PRO A 53 4.94 -3.19 -6.53
CA PRO A 53 3.61 -3.17 -7.12
C PRO A 53 2.50 -2.64 -6.18
N ALA A 54 2.69 -2.81 -4.86
CA ALA A 54 1.82 -2.23 -3.84
C ALA A 54 1.73 -0.69 -3.90
N ALA A 55 2.84 0.02 -4.14
CA ALA A 55 2.83 1.47 -4.26
C ALA A 55 2.00 1.93 -5.46
N THR A 56 2.16 1.25 -6.61
CA THR A 56 1.35 1.51 -7.81
C THR A 56 -0.13 1.24 -7.57
N ALA A 57 -0.47 0.15 -6.88
CA ALA A 57 -1.85 -0.19 -6.53
C ALA A 57 -2.52 0.87 -5.64
N ILE A 58 -1.79 1.44 -4.66
CA ILE A 58 -2.30 2.54 -3.83
C ILE A 58 -2.64 3.76 -4.70
N VAL A 59 -1.75 4.15 -5.62
CA VAL A 59 -2.00 5.27 -6.54
C VAL A 59 -3.21 5.00 -7.42
N GLN A 60 -3.29 3.81 -8.02
CA GLN A 60 -4.42 3.41 -8.86
C GLN A 60 -5.77 3.49 -8.12
N ALA A 61 -5.82 3.03 -6.86
CA ALA A 61 -7.04 3.09 -6.05
C ALA A 61 -7.53 4.52 -5.84
N PHE A 62 -6.62 5.47 -5.55
CA PHE A 62 -6.99 6.87 -5.35
C PHE A 62 -7.33 7.59 -6.67
N GLU A 63 -6.63 7.28 -7.77
CA GLU A 63 -6.95 7.84 -9.09
C GLU A 63 -8.32 7.37 -9.60
N ALA A 64 -8.70 6.12 -9.34
CA ALA A 64 -9.99 5.56 -9.74
C ALA A 64 -11.20 6.10 -8.96
N ALA A 65 -10.96 6.74 -7.81
CA ALA A 65 -11.99 7.30 -6.94
C ALA A 65 -12.23 8.81 -7.15
N LYS A 66 -11.49 9.43 -8.08
CA LYS A 66 -11.75 10.80 -8.54
C LYS A 66 -13.01 10.85 -9.42
#